data_AF-A0A2G9PHT1-F1
#
_entry.id   AF-A0A2G9PHT1-F1
#
_cell.length_a   1.000
_cell.length_b   1.000
_cell.length_c   1.000
_cell.angle_alpha   90.00
_cell.angle_beta   90.00
_cell.angle_gamma   90.00
#
_symmetry.space_group_name_H-M   'P 1'
#
loop_
_entity.id
_entity.type
_entity.pdbx_description
1 polymer ?
#
loop_
_entity_poly.entity_id
_entity_poly.type
_entity_poly.pdbx_seq_one_letter_code
_entity_poly.pdbx_strand_id
1 'polypeptide(L)'
;QRPALGECLAALAGAIPVAFLEPSLNHNNPLSVFNTKSHRERAILGMPDTVEEMCSEMPHLDGLMKEINDLAESGARYTEMPHVIEVVLPMLCNYLSYWWERGTENVPENARPCCTQVTSEHLSVILGNILKIINNNLGIDEASWMKRIAVYAQPIISKAQPDLLKSHFIPTLEKLKKKAIKIVQEEEQLKADSKSDTQEAELLILDEFAVLCRDLYAFYPMLIRYVDNNRSNWLKKPDADSDDLFRMVAEVFILWCKSHNFKREEQNFVIQNEINNLAFLTGNNKSKMS
;
A
#
# COMPACT_ATOMS: atom_id res chain seq x y z
N GLN A 1 3.14 19.63 -2.31
CA GLN A 1 2.11 19.96 -1.31
C GLN A 1 1.06 18.85 -1.15
N ARG A 2 0.58 18.23 -2.24
CA ARG A 2 -0.38 17.10 -2.18
C ARG A 2 -0.02 15.95 -1.22
N PRO A 3 1.23 15.45 -1.16
CA PRO A 3 1.59 14.38 -0.21
C PRO A 3 1.35 14.75 1.25
N ALA A 4 1.69 15.99 1.64
CA ALA A 4 1.47 16.48 2.99
C ALA A 4 -0.04 16.59 3.31
N LEU A 5 -0.86 16.98 2.33
CA LEU A 5 -2.32 16.96 2.48
C LEU A 5 -2.84 15.54 2.67
N GLY A 6 -2.34 14.58 1.89
CA GLY A 6 -2.68 13.17 2.05
C GLY A 6 -2.31 12.61 3.41
N GLU A 7 -1.12 12.94 3.92
CA GLU A 7 -0.68 12.56 5.27
C GLU A 7 -1.58 13.17 6.37
N CYS A 8 -1.94 14.45 6.24
CA CYS A 8 -2.86 15.09 7.19
C CYS A 8 -4.25 14.45 7.15
N LEU A 9 -4.79 14.18 5.96
CA LEU A 9 -6.09 13.52 5.81
C LEU A 9 -6.06 12.07 6.28
N ALA A 10 -4.95 11.36 6.10
CA ALA A 10 -4.75 10.02 6.64
C ALA A 10 -4.75 10.01 8.17
N ALA A 11 -4.00 10.92 8.79
CA ALA A 11 -4.00 11.07 10.24
C ALA A 11 -5.40 11.42 10.77
N LEU A 12 -6.11 12.31 10.07
CA LEU A 12 -7.48 12.69 10.40
C LEU A 12 -8.45 11.50 10.26
N ALA A 13 -8.37 10.76 9.15
CA ALA A 13 -9.25 9.63 8.87
C ALA A 13 -9.11 8.48 9.88
N GLY A 14 -7.91 8.29 10.43
CA GLY A 14 -7.64 7.34 11.51
C GLY A 14 -7.93 7.87 12.93
N ALA A 15 -8.43 9.09 13.08
CA ALA A 15 -8.67 9.72 14.39
C ALA A 15 -10.12 10.19 14.60
N ILE A 16 -10.91 10.39 13.53
CA ILE A 16 -12.30 10.84 13.65
C ILE A 16 -13.17 9.73 14.26
N PRO A 17 -13.93 10.01 15.33
CA PRO A 17 -14.81 9.03 15.99
C PRO A 17 -16.13 8.75 15.24
N VAL A 18 -16.20 9.17 13.97
CA VAL A 18 -17.36 9.08 13.09
C VAL A 18 -16.97 8.44 11.77
N ALA A 19 -17.72 7.43 11.34
CA ALA A 19 -17.51 6.74 10.06
C ALA A 19 -17.98 7.64 8.91
N PHE A 20 -17.27 8.73 8.67
CA PHE A 20 -17.71 9.81 7.80
C PHE A 20 -17.81 9.45 6.31
N LEU A 21 -17.21 8.33 5.87
CA LEU A 21 -17.38 7.80 4.51
C LEU A 21 -18.62 6.90 4.36
N GLU A 22 -19.30 6.60 5.47
CA GLU A 22 -20.49 5.75 5.56
C GLU A 22 -21.64 6.49 6.29
N PRO A 23 -22.07 7.67 5.82
CA PRO A 23 -23.05 8.51 6.53
C PRO A 23 -24.39 7.80 6.77
N SER A 24 -24.77 6.86 5.88
CA SER A 24 -25.98 6.04 6.02
C SER A 24 -25.99 5.19 7.31
N LEU A 25 -24.83 4.85 7.86
CA LEU A 25 -24.67 4.10 9.10
C LEU A 25 -24.52 5.00 10.33
N ASN A 26 -24.57 6.33 10.15
CA ASN A 26 -24.37 7.27 11.25
C ASN A 26 -25.43 7.10 12.35
N HIS A 27 -26.65 6.65 12.05
CA HIS A 27 -27.68 6.38 13.07
C HIS A 27 -27.22 5.37 14.14
N ASN A 28 -26.23 4.53 13.84
CA ASN A 28 -25.63 3.58 14.79
C ASN A 28 -24.43 4.16 15.56
N ASN A 29 -24.04 5.41 15.30
CA ASN A 29 -22.87 6.02 15.93
C ASN A 29 -23.26 6.79 17.21
N PRO A 30 -22.89 6.30 18.41
CA PRO A 30 -23.28 6.94 19.67
C PRO A 30 -22.58 8.29 19.92
N LEU A 31 -21.52 8.60 19.18
CA LEU A 31 -20.74 9.84 19.30
C LEU A 31 -21.22 10.93 18.33
N SER A 32 -22.18 10.62 17.46
CA SER A 32 -22.71 11.58 16.49
C SER A 32 -23.57 12.64 17.15
N VAL A 33 -23.38 13.91 16.74
CA VAL A 33 -24.25 15.03 17.17
C VAL A 33 -25.71 14.80 16.76
N PHE A 34 -25.94 14.07 15.67
CA PHE A 34 -27.28 13.71 15.20
C PHE A 34 -27.99 12.69 16.10
N ASN A 35 -27.25 11.96 16.93
CA ASN A 35 -27.80 10.96 17.85
C ASN A 35 -27.74 11.41 19.32
N THR A 36 -26.89 12.39 19.63
CA THR A 36 -26.70 12.90 21.00
C THR A 36 -27.48 14.20 21.29
N LYS A 37 -27.81 15.00 20.27
CA LYS A 37 -28.57 16.25 20.43
C LYS A 37 -29.99 16.15 19.91
N SER A 38 -30.91 16.85 20.57
CA SER A 38 -32.30 16.99 20.12
C SER A 38 -32.41 17.82 18.83
N HIS A 39 -33.52 17.65 18.11
CA HIS A 39 -33.80 18.44 16.89
C HIS A 39 -33.70 19.95 17.13
N ARG A 40 -34.23 20.43 18.26
CA ARG A 40 -34.17 21.85 18.65
C ARG A 40 -32.74 22.34 18.83
N GLU A 41 -31.88 21.57 19.50
CA GLU A 41 -30.47 21.94 19.69
C GLU A 41 -29.70 21.97 18.37
N ARG A 42 -30.02 21.05 17.44
CA ARG A 42 -29.43 21.04 16.10
C ARG A 42 -29.88 22.23 15.26
N ALA A 43 -31.17 22.58 15.33
CA ALA A 43 -31.71 23.75 14.65
C ALA A 43 -31.07 25.06 15.14
N ILE A 44 -30.79 25.19 16.44
CA ILE A 44 -30.08 26.34 17.02
C ILE A 44 -28.65 26.47 16.45
N LEU A 45 -28.00 25.35 16.14
CA LEU A 45 -26.66 25.30 15.55
C LEU A 45 -26.67 25.46 14.02
N GLY A 46 -27.84 25.64 13.41
CA GLY A 46 -27.98 25.71 11.95
C GLY A 46 -27.64 24.40 11.23
N MET A 47 -27.73 23.26 11.93
CA MET A 47 -27.49 21.96 11.33
C MET A 47 -28.71 21.52 10.51
N PRO A 48 -28.51 20.85 9.36
CA PRO A 48 -29.60 20.24 8.61
C PRO A 48 -30.17 19.02 9.36
N ASP A 49 -31.21 18.41 8.80
CA ASP A 49 -31.94 17.33 9.46
C ASP A 49 -31.17 16.00 9.44
N THR A 50 -30.35 15.79 8.41
CA THR A 50 -29.58 14.55 8.19
C THR A 50 -28.07 14.78 8.07
N VAL A 51 -27.30 13.70 8.23
CA VAL A 51 -25.83 13.75 8.11
C VAL A 51 -25.43 13.91 6.66
N GLU A 52 -26.17 13.29 5.76
CA GLU A 52 -25.99 13.34 4.32
C GLU A 52 -26.11 14.77 3.79
N GLU A 53 -27.09 15.54 4.28
CA GLU A 53 -27.23 16.96 3.93
C GLU A 53 -26.05 17.80 4.47
N MET A 54 -25.60 17.50 5.69
CA MET A 54 -24.45 18.19 6.31
C MET A 54 -23.14 17.89 5.58
N CYS A 55 -23.01 16.68 5.04
CA CYS A 55 -21.80 16.16 4.43
C CYS A 55 -21.98 15.89 2.93
N SER A 56 -22.74 16.73 2.22
CA SER A 56 -23.06 16.56 0.80
C SER A 56 -21.84 16.54 -0.13
N GLU A 57 -20.75 17.22 0.25
CA GLU A 57 -19.49 17.24 -0.49
C GLU A 57 -18.52 16.11 -0.07
N MET A 58 -18.85 15.34 0.97
CA MET A 58 -17.98 14.26 1.42
C MET A 58 -18.10 13.04 0.51
N PRO A 59 -16.99 12.44 0.09
CA PRO A 59 -17.04 11.24 -0.72
C PRO A 59 -17.55 10.05 0.09
N HIS A 60 -18.14 9.09 -0.62
CA HIS A 60 -18.55 7.80 -0.05
C HIS A 60 -17.44 6.76 -0.17
N LEU A 61 -17.43 5.80 0.76
CA LEU A 61 -16.46 4.71 0.79
C LEU A 61 -16.37 3.98 -0.57
N ASP A 62 -17.51 3.54 -1.10
CA ASP A 62 -17.58 2.82 -2.38
C ASP A 62 -17.04 3.64 -3.56
N GLY A 63 -17.30 4.95 -3.56
CA GLY A 63 -16.81 5.87 -4.59
C GLY A 63 -15.29 5.97 -4.61
N LEU A 64 -14.68 6.10 -3.42
CA LEU A 64 -13.21 6.16 -3.29
C LEU A 64 -12.55 4.83 -3.61
N MET A 65 -13.14 3.72 -3.17
CA MET A 65 -12.66 2.39 -3.53
C MET A 65 -12.70 2.15 -5.04
N LYS A 66 -13.79 2.60 -5.69
CA LYS A 66 -13.92 2.54 -7.14
C LYS A 66 -12.87 3.40 -7.85
N GLU A 67 -12.59 4.61 -7.37
CA GLU A 67 -11.57 5.48 -7.97
C GLU A 67 -10.18 4.83 -7.98
N ILE A 68 -9.81 4.16 -6.88
CA ILE A 68 -8.55 3.39 -6.79
C ILE A 68 -8.58 2.17 -7.72
N ASN A 69 -9.71 1.47 -7.79
CA ASN A 69 -9.89 0.33 -8.68
C ASN A 69 -9.76 0.73 -10.15
N ASP A 70 -10.42 1.82 -10.55
CA ASP A 70 -10.39 2.33 -11.92
C ASP A 70 -8.96 2.73 -12.33
N LEU A 71 -8.18 3.30 -11.40
CA LEU A 71 -6.75 3.55 -11.62
C LEU A 71 -5.95 2.25 -11.81
N ALA A 72 -6.22 1.22 -10.99
CA ALA A 72 -5.54 -0.07 -11.08
C ALA A 72 -5.86 -0.83 -12.38
N GLU A 73 -7.10 -0.75 -12.85
CA GLU A 73 -7.56 -1.42 -14.09
C GLU A 73 -7.14 -0.67 -15.35
N SER A 74 -7.23 0.66 -15.36
CA SER A 74 -6.94 1.47 -16.56
C SER A 74 -5.45 1.48 -16.93
N GLY A 75 -4.56 1.24 -15.97
CA GLY A 75 -3.12 1.43 -16.16
C GLY A 75 -2.77 2.90 -16.44
N ALA A 76 -3.65 3.83 -16.06
CA ALA A 76 -3.46 5.26 -16.24
C ALA A 76 -2.13 5.71 -15.61
N ARG A 77 -1.49 6.70 -16.25
CA ARG A 77 -0.23 7.23 -15.74
C ARG A 77 -0.50 8.04 -14.48
N TYR A 78 0.45 8.00 -13.55
CA TYR A 78 0.39 8.79 -12.32
C TYR A 78 0.07 10.29 -12.57
N THR A 79 0.58 10.86 -13.66
CA THR A 79 0.37 12.26 -14.03
C THR A 79 -1.09 12.60 -14.31
N GLU A 80 -1.92 11.61 -14.63
CA GLU A 80 -3.34 11.77 -14.95
C GLU A 80 -4.19 11.86 -13.68
N MET A 81 -3.83 11.13 -12.63
CA MET A 81 -4.58 11.06 -11.37
C MET A 81 -3.68 11.08 -10.11
N PRO A 82 -2.86 12.13 -9.92
CA PRO A 82 -1.91 12.16 -8.80
C PRO A 82 -2.60 12.25 -7.44
N HIS A 83 -3.82 12.79 -7.37
CA HIS A 83 -4.60 12.88 -6.12
C HIS A 83 -5.05 11.51 -5.60
N VAL A 84 -5.31 10.54 -6.47
CA VAL A 84 -5.70 9.19 -6.05
C VAL A 84 -4.56 8.55 -5.27
N ILE A 85 -3.33 8.67 -5.76
CA ILE A 85 -2.16 8.07 -5.12
C ILE A 85 -1.69 8.88 -3.91
N GLU A 86 -1.60 10.21 -4.03
CA GLU A 86 -1.00 11.04 -2.98
C GLU A 86 -1.98 11.45 -1.88
N VAL A 87 -3.30 11.33 -2.09
CA VAL A 87 -4.33 11.78 -1.14
C VAL A 87 -5.32 10.69 -0.80
N VAL A 88 -5.96 10.07 -1.80
CA VAL A 88 -7.05 9.10 -1.56
C VAL A 88 -6.50 7.81 -0.96
N LEU A 89 -5.45 7.23 -1.53
CA LEU A 89 -4.81 6.00 -1.02
C LEU A 89 -4.42 6.10 0.47
N PRO A 90 -3.57 7.05 0.91
CA PRO A 90 -3.17 7.11 2.32
C PRO A 90 -4.34 7.36 3.26
N MET A 91 -5.31 8.20 2.86
CA MET A 91 -6.52 8.47 3.63
C MET A 91 -7.36 7.21 3.80
N LEU A 92 -7.65 6.53 2.70
CA LEU A 92 -8.51 5.35 2.69
C LEU A 92 -7.86 4.16 3.42
N CYS A 93 -6.55 3.94 3.27
CA CYS A 93 -5.84 2.91 4.03
C CYS A 93 -5.96 3.12 5.55
N ASN A 94 -5.87 4.37 6.02
CA ASN A 94 -6.02 4.67 7.45
C ASN A 94 -7.47 4.56 7.90
N TYR A 95 -8.42 5.06 7.10
CA TYR A 95 -9.85 4.92 7.37
C TYR A 95 -10.23 3.44 7.52
N LEU A 96 -9.90 2.62 6.52
CA LEU A 96 -10.21 1.19 6.50
C LEU A 96 -9.56 0.48 7.68
N SER A 97 -8.28 0.76 7.97
CA SER A 97 -7.58 0.15 9.09
C SER A 97 -8.24 0.47 10.44
N TYR A 98 -8.63 1.73 10.64
CA TYR A 98 -9.25 2.21 11.87
C TYR A 98 -10.68 1.67 12.07
N TRP A 99 -11.50 1.71 11.01
CA TRP A 99 -12.90 1.30 11.08
C TRP A 99 -13.07 -0.21 11.04
N TRP A 100 -12.16 -0.96 10.41
CA TRP A 100 -12.13 -2.42 10.52
C TRP A 100 -12.07 -2.90 11.97
N GLU A 101 -11.23 -2.28 12.82
CA GLU A 101 -11.13 -2.62 14.25
C GLU A 101 -12.43 -2.39 15.03
N ARG A 102 -13.33 -1.55 14.48
CA ARG A 102 -14.64 -1.19 15.04
C ARG A 102 -15.80 -1.80 14.25
N GLY A 103 -15.49 -2.59 13.24
CA GLY A 103 -16.45 -3.24 12.36
C GLY A 103 -16.96 -4.54 12.93
N THR A 104 -17.90 -5.14 12.19
CA THR A 104 -18.62 -6.35 12.60
C THR A 104 -17.73 -7.58 12.81
N GLU A 105 -16.53 -7.61 12.22
CA GLU A 105 -15.55 -8.70 12.37
C GLU A 105 -14.80 -8.65 13.71
N ASN A 106 -14.70 -7.46 14.33
CA ASN A 106 -13.87 -7.22 15.52
C ASN A 106 -14.69 -6.85 16.76
N VAL A 107 -15.98 -6.52 16.58
CA VAL A 107 -16.91 -6.17 17.67
C VAL A 107 -17.80 -7.38 18.01
N PRO A 108 -18.07 -7.66 19.31
CA PRO A 108 -18.91 -8.79 19.70
C PRO A 108 -20.35 -8.64 19.20
N GLU A 109 -21.05 -9.76 18.97
CA GLU A 109 -22.39 -9.76 18.36
C GLU A 109 -23.44 -8.93 19.13
N ASN A 110 -23.26 -8.77 20.45
CA ASN A 110 -24.16 -7.99 21.31
C ASN A 110 -24.03 -6.47 21.15
N ALA A 111 -22.99 -5.98 20.47
CA ALA A 111 -22.73 -4.56 20.22
C ALA A 111 -23.17 -4.13 18.81
N ARG A 112 -24.07 -4.91 18.18
CA ARG A 112 -24.75 -4.55 16.93
C ARG A 112 -25.99 -3.68 17.22
N PRO A 113 -26.37 -2.75 16.34
CA PRO A 113 -25.80 -2.50 15.00
C PRO A 113 -24.48 -1.71 15.01
N CYS A 114 -23.55 -2.06 14.11
CA CYS A 114 -22.27 -1.36 13.96
C CYS A 114 -22.44 -0.05 13.16
N CYS A 115 -21.60 0.94 13.46
CA CYS A 115 -21.55 2.22 12.74
C CYS A 115 -20.66 2.21 11.49
N THR A 116 -20.20 1.03 11.06
CA THR A 116 -19.39 0.79 9.86
C THR A 116 -19.65 -0.62 9.34
N GLN A 117 -19.53 -0.79 8.02
CA GLN A 117 -19.54 -2.07 7.30
C GLN A 117 -18.15 -2.48 6.81
N VAL A 118 -17.09 -1.76 7.20
CA VAL A 118 -15.72 -2.11 6.82
C VAL A 118 -15.36 -3.51 7.32
N THR A 119 -14.90 -4.35 6.40
CA THR A 119 -14.48 -5.74 6.61
C THR A 119 -13.09 -5.97 6.04
N SER A 120 -12.47 -7.09 6.41
CA SER A 120 -11.19 -7.54 5.83
C SER A 120 -11.21 -7.66 4.31
N GLU A 121 -12.38 -7.91 3.70
CA GLU A 121 -12.57 -7.92 2.24
C GLU A 121 -12.24 -6.57 1.61
N HIS A 122 -12.73 -5.47 2.20
CA HIS A 122 -12.44 -4.11 1.71
C HIS A 122 -10.92 -3.82 1.76
N LEU A 123 -10.24 -4.28 2.82
CA LEU A 123 -8.80 -4.12 2.98
C LEU A 123 -8.03 -4.95 1.93
N SER A 124 -8.47 -6.18 1.66
CA SER A 124 -7.90 -7.02 0.61
C SER A 124 -8.06 -6.43 -0.78
N VAL A 125 -9.24 -5.90 -1.11
CA VAL A 125 -9.50 -5.26 -2.41
C VAL A 125 -8.57 -4.07 -2.62
N ILE A 126 -8.44 -3.18 -1.62
CA ILE A 126 -7.54 -2.03 -1.73
C ILE A 126 -6.08 -2.45 -1.81
N LEU A 127 -5.64 -3.44 -1.02
CA LEU A 127 -4.26 -3.92 -1.09
C LEU A 127 -3.96 -4.58 -2.46
N GLY A 128 -4.90 -5.35 -3.01
CA GLY A 128 -4.79 -5.92 -4.35
C GLY A 128 -4.65 -4.83 -5.42
N ASN A 129 -5.48 -3.79 -5.35
CA ASN A 129 -5.40 -2.65 -6.27
C ASN A 129 -4.07 -1.90 -6.15
N ILE A 130 -3.55 -1.70 -4.94
CA ILE A 130 -2.22 -1.11 -4.70
C ILE A 130 -1.12 -1.96 -5.36
N LEU A 131 -1.15 -3.28 -5.17
CA LEU A 131 -0.18 -4.20 -5.77
C LEU A 131 -0.27 -4.18 -7.31
N LYS A 132 -1.49 -4.12 -7.86
CA LYS A 132 -1.71 -4.00 -9.31
C LYS A 132 -1.17 -2.69 -9.87
N ILE A 133 -1.42 -1.56 -9.19
CA ILE A 133 -0.85 -0.25 -9.54
C ILE A 133 0.68 -0.31 -9.58
N ILE A 134 1.31 -0.90 -8.56
CA ILE A 134 2.77 -1.08 -8.52
C ILE A 134 3.24 -1.95 -9.68
N ASN A 135 2.62 -3.11 -9.86
CA ASN A 135 2.97 -4.06 -10.91
C ASN A 135 2.89 -3.41 -12.31
N ASN A 136 1.88 -2.57 -12.55
CA ASN A 136 1.71 -1.84 -13.81
C ASN A 136 2.83 -0.82 -14.07
N ASN A 137 3.40 -0.23 -13.00
CA ASN A 137 4.40 0.84 -13.10
C ASN A 137 5.86 0.37 -12.96
N LEU A 138 6.11 -0.94 -12.77
CA LEU A 138 7.47 -1.48 -12.70
C LEU A 138 8.29 -1.15 -13.96
N GLY A 139 9.40 -0.44 -13.80
CA GLY A 139 10.34 0.00 -14.84
C GLY A 139 10.05 1.33 -15.48
N ILE A 140 9.02 2.05 -15.05
CA ILE A 140 8.72 3.35 -15.62
C ILE A 140 9.60 4.38 -14.91
N ASP A 141 10.47 5.08 -15.62
CA ASP A 141 11.45 6.00 -15.02
C ASP A 141 10.77 7.11 -14.21
N GLU A 142 9.65 7.65 -14.71
CA GLU A 142 8.94 8.78 -14.10
C GLU A 142 8.09 8.41 -12.85
N ALA A 143 8.16 7.16 -12.37
CA ALA A 143 7.36 6.68 -11.25
C ALA A 143 8.01 6.90 -9.86
N SER A 144 8.65 8.06 -9.63
CA SER A 144 9.33 8.39 -8.36
C SER A 144 8.40 8.38 -7.12
N TRP A 145 7.09 8.51 -7.32
CA TRP A 145 6.07 8.45 -6.26
C TRP A 145 5.97 7.07 -5.60
N MET A 146 6.38 5.99 -6.29
CA MET A 146 6.26 4.60 -5.82
C MET A 146 6.97 4.36 -4.48
N LYS A 147 8.00 5.13 -4.17
CA LYS A 147 8.73 5.01 -2.88
C LYS A 147 7.86 5.24 -1.64
N ARG A 148 6.70 5.91 -1.78
CA ARG A 148 5.78 6.20 -0.67
C ARG A 148 4.64 5.20 -0.54
N ILE A 149 4.36 4.40 -1.58
CA ILE A 149 3.15 3.57 -1.63
C ILE A 149 3.12 2.51 -0.52
N ALA A 150 4.29 1.94 -0.20
CA ALA A 150 4.42 0.96 0.88
C ALA A 150 4.09 1.57 2.25
N VAL A 151 4.45 2.84 2.47
CA VAL A 151 4.09 3.58 3.69
C VAL A 151 2.58 3.77 3.76
N TYR A 152 1.94 4.11 2.64
CA TYR A 152 0.48 4.29 2.57
C TYR A 152 -0.28 2.98 2.83
N ALA A 153 0.24 1.86 2.33
CA ALA A 153 -0.38 0.54 2.51
C ALA A 153 -0.15 -0.07 3.91
N GLN A 154 0.84 0.42 4.65
CA GLN A 154 1.25 -0.14 5.95
C GLN A 154 0.10 -0.42 6.93
N PRO A 155 -0.95 0.42 7.05
CA PRO A 155 -2.07 0.18 7.96
C PRO A 155 -2.93 -1.04 7.63
N ILE A 156 -2.97 -1.49 6.37
CA ILE A 156 -3.92 -2.52 5.90
C ILE A 156 -3.28 -3.89 5.64
N ILE A 157 -1.96 -3.97 5.41
CA ILE A 157 -1.29 -5.20 4.94
C ILE A 157 -1.49 -6.39 5.88
N SER A 158 -1.37 -6.20 7.19
CA SER A 158 -1.53 -7.27 8.18
C SER A 158 -2.98 -7.67 8.45
N LYS A 159 -3.94 -6.92 7.90
CA LYS A 159 -5.39 -7.12 8.10
C LYS A 159 -6.07 -7.67 6.84
N ALA A 160 -5.35 -7.73 5.72
CA ALA A 160 -5.82 -8.33 4.48
C ALA A 160 -5.80 -9.87 4.55
N GLN A 161 -6.68 -10.48 3.76
CA GLN A 161 -6.82 -11.92 3.61
C GLN A 161 -5.61 -12.55 2.88
N PRO A 162 -5.35 -13.86 3.06
CA PRO A 162 -4.19 -14.57 2.51
C PRO A 162 -4.29 -14.91 1.01
N ASP A 163 -5.37 -14.53 0.34
CA ASP A 163 -5.68 -14.84 -1.05
C ASP A 163 -4.92 -13.97 -2.07
N LEU A 164 -4.21 -12.95 -1.59
CA LEU A 164 -3.40 -12.04 -2.41
C LEU A 164 -2.07 -12.64 -2.86
N LEU A 165 -1.61 -13.74 -2.25
CA LEU A 165 -0.31 -14.35 -2.53
C LEU A 165 -0.18 -14.72 -4.02
N LYS A 166 -1.08 -15.58 -4.48
CA LYS A 166 -1.09 -16.11 -5.84
C LYS A 166 -1.51 -15.06 -6.88
N SER A 167 -2.48 -14.25 -6.52
CA SER A 167 -3.13 -13.31 -7.45
C SER A 167 -2.32 -12.04 -7.68
N HIS A 168 -1.56 -11.57 -6.68
CA HIS A 168 -0.89 -10.26 -6.74
C HIS A 168 0.60 -10.32 -6.39
N PHE A 169 0.98 -10.91 -5.25
CA PHE A 169 2.38 -10.89 -4.80
C PHE A 169 3.31 -11.70 -5.73
N ILE A 170 2.93 -12.94 -6.07
CA ILE A 170 3.74 -13.81 -6.94
C ILE A 170 3.93 -13.21 -8.34
N PRO A 171 2.89 -12.77 -9.06
CA PRO A 171 3.06 -12.16 -10.38
C PRO A 171 3.95 -10.90 -10.35
N THR A 172 3.83 -10.08 -9.30
CA THR A 172 4.65 -8.87 -9.14
C THR A 172 6.11 -9.22 -8.90
N LEU A 173 6.39 -10.19 -8.02
CA LEU A 173 7.75 -10.67 -7.76
C LEU A 173 8.37 -11.32 -9.00
N GLU A 174 7.61 -12.13 -9.74
CA GLU A 174 8.08 -12.75 -10.98
C GLU A 174 8.49 -11.69 -12.02
N LYS A 175 7.73 -10.59 -12.13
CA LYS A 175 8.07 -9.46 -13.02
C LYS A 175 9.35 -8.74 -12.56
N LEU A 176 9.50 -8.46 -11.26
CA LEU A 176 10.72 -7.88 -10.69
C LEU A 176 11.94 -8.77 -10.91
N LYS A 177 11.80 -10.08 -10.67
CA LYS A 177 12.84 -11.07 -10.86
C LYS A 177 13.32 -11.12 -12.31
N LYS A 178 12.39 -11.18 -13.27
CA LYS A 178 12.74 -11.16 -14.71
C LYS A 178 13.53 -9.91 -15.10
N LYS A 179 13.18 -8.75 -14.55
CA LYS A 179 13.93 -7.51 -14.76
C LYS A 179 15.32 -7.57 -14.14
N ALA A 180 15.44 -8.03 -12.90
CA ALA A 180 16.73 -8.20 -12.25
C ALA A 180 17.65 -9.13 -13.06
N ILE A 181 17.11 -10.24 -13.59
CA ILE A 181 17.85 -11.16 -14.47
C ILE A 181 18.32 -10.44 -15.73
N LYS A 182 17.42 -9.72 -16.41
CA LYS A 182 17.73 -8.99 -17.66
C LYS A 182 18.87 -7.99 -17.45
N ILE A 183 18.76 -7.11 -16.45
CA ILE A 183 19.72 -6.03 -16.20
C ILE A 183 21.10 -6.61 -15.84
N VAL A 184 21.15 -7.66 -15.01
CA VAL A 184 22.42 -8.32 -14.66
C VAL A 184 23.02 -9.05 -15.87
N GLN A 185 22.21 -9.62 -16.76
CA GLN A 185 22.72 -10.22 -18.01
C GLN A 185 23.31 -9.16 -18.95
N GLU A 186 22.66 -8.00 -19.07
CA GLU A 186 23.16 -6.86 -19.84
C GLU A 186 24.45 -6.30 -19.25
N GLU A 187 24.56 -6.22 -17.93
CA GLU A 187 25.80 -5.85 -17.22
C GLU A 187 26.96 -6.80 -17.55
N GLU A 188 26.73 -8.11 -17.49
CA GLU A 188 27.78 -9.11 -17.77
C GLU A 188 28.17 -9.15 -19.25
N GLN A 189 27.20 -8.95 -20.16
CA GLN A 189 27.48 -8.85 -21.59
C GLN A 189 28.34 -7.62 -21.91
N LEU A 190 28.02 -6.48 -21.31
CA LEU A 190 28.80 -5.25 -21.51
C LEU A 190 30.23 -5.39 -20.99
N LYS A 191 30.44 -6.07 -19.86
CA LYS A 191 31.78 -6.39 -19.34
C LYS A 191 32.58 -7.32 -20.25
N ALA A 192 31.92 -8.24 -20.95
CA ALA A 192 32.56 -9.16 -21.88
C ALA A 192 32.98 -8.47 -23.19
N ASP A 193 32.25 -7.43 -23.62
CA ASP A 193 32.53 -6.69 -24.84
C ASP A 193 33.68 -5.69 -24.66
N SER A 194 34.89 -6.07 -25.07
CA SER A 194 36.14 -5.29 -24.88
C SER A 194 36.30 -4.06 -25.82
N LYS A 195 35.21 -3.44 -26.28
CA LYS A 195 35.28 -2.34 -27.26
C LYS A 195 35.53 -0.99 -26.58
N SER A 196 36.30 -0.13 -27.25
CA SER A 196 36.47 1.26 -26.83
C SER A 196 35.24 2.07 -27.23
N ASP A 197 34.37 2.33 -26.24
CA ASP A 197 33.27 3.32 -26.16
C ASP A 197 31.99 2.68 -25.56
N THR A 198 32.12 2.11 -24.35
CA THR A 198 31.02 1.49 -23.58
C THR A 198 30.40 2.43 -22.54
N GLN A 199 30.91 3.65 -22.40
CA GLN A 199 30.57 4.52 -21.27
C GLN A 199 29.08 4.92 -21.25
N GLU A 200 28.49 5.18 -22.42
CA GLU A 200 27.05 5.46 -22.53
C GLU A 200 26.20 4.25 -22.12
N ALA A 201 26.58 3.05 -22.57
CA ALA A 201 25.90 1.81 -22.20
C ALA A 201 26.05 1.48 -20.71
N GLU A 202 27.20 1.79 -20.11
CA GLU A 202 27.42 1.62 -18.67
C GLU A 202 26.49 2.53 -17.85
N LEU A 203 26.30 3.78 -18.28
CA LEU A 203 25.37 4.71 -17.62
C LEU A 203 23.92 4.23 -17.72
N LEU A 204 23.49 3.73 -18.88
CA LEU A 204 22.14 3.18 -19.06
C LEU A 204 21.86 1.99 -18.12
N ILE A 205 22.85 1.11 -17.92
CA ILE A 205 22.72 -0.01 -16.99
C ILE A 205 22.60 0.47 -15.54
N LEU A 206 23.33 1.52 -15.16
CA LEU A 206 23.21 2.11 -13.82
C LEU A 206 21.82 2.72 -13.61
N ASP A 207 21.28 3.40 -14.62
CA ASP A 207 19.92 3.95 -14.57
C ASP A 207 18.87 2.83 -14.42
N GLU A 208 19.01 1.72 -15.17
CA GLU A 208 18.13 0.55 -15.03
C GLU A 208 18.21 -0.08 -13.63
N PHE A 209 19.41 -0.16 -13.02
CA PHE A 209 19.56 -0.61 -11.64
C PHE A 209 18.90 0.34 -10.64
N ALA A 210 19.03 1.66 -10.83
CA ALA A 210 18.38 2.64 -9.96
C ALA A 210 16.84 2.49 -9.98
N VAL A 211 16.26 2.27 -11.16
CA VAL A 211 14.83 2.00 -11.33
C VAL A 211 14.44 0.67 -10.68
N LEU A 212 15.25 -0.39 -10.87
CA LEU A 212 15.02 -1.68 -10.22
C LEU A 212 15.04 -1.57 -8.68
N CYS A 213 15.99 -0.81 -8.11
CA CYS A 213 16.04 -0.57 -6.67
C CYS A 213 14.77 0.12 -6.16
N ARG A 214 14.32 1.19 -6.83
CA ARG A 214 13.05 1.86 -6.47
C ARG A 214 11.88 0.88 -6.48
N ASP A 215 11.78 0.09 -7.53
CA ASP A 215 10.70 -0.88 -7.73
C ASP A 215 10.69 -1.98 -6.65
N LEU A 216 11.88 -2.49 -6.28
CA LEU A 216 12.03 -3.44 -5.18
C LEU A 216 11.63 -2.80 -3.85
N TYR A 217 12.05 -1.57 -3.58
CA TYR A 217 11.70 -0.86 -2.35
C TYR A 217 10.24 -0.40 -2.29
N ALA A 218 9.53 -0.31 -3.42
CA ALA A 218 8.09 -0.13 -3.42
C ALA A 218 7.34 -1.42 -3.05
N PHE A 219 7.89 -2.60 -3.38
CA PHE A 219 7.22 -3.89 -3.22
C PHE A 219 7.64 -4.66 -1.96
N TYR A 220 8.94 -4.79 -1.67
CA TYR A 220 9.49 -5.63 -0.61
C TYR A 220 8.99 -5.27 0.80
N PRO A 221 8.83 -4.00 1.19
CA PRO A 221 8.26 -3.70 2.50
C PRO A 221 6.86 -4.30 2.71
N MET A 222 6.03 -4.33 1.66
CA MET A 222 4.72 -4.96 1.75
C MET A 222 4.82 -6.48 1.75
N LEU A 223 5.72 -7.04 0.92
CA LEU A 223 5.97 -8.47 0.88
C LEU A 223 6.43 -9.00 2.25
N ILE A 224 7.40 -8.34 2.88
CA ILE A 224 7.92 -8.71 4.21
C ILE A 224 6.78 -8.74 5.22
N ARG A 225 5.97 -7.68 5.27
CA ARG A 225 4.84 -7.58 6.19
C ARG A 225 3.78 -8.65 5.94
N TYR A 226 3.51 -8.96 4.68
CA TYR A 226 2.56 -10.00 4.29
C TYR A 226 3.06 -11.41 4.65
N VAL A 227 4.34 -11.69 4.41
CA VAL A 227 5.00 -12.94 4.81
C VAL A 227 4.96 -13.09 6.33
N ASP A 228 5.30 -12.05 7.10
CA ASP A 228 5.26 -12.10 8.56
C ASP A 228 3.86 -12.45 9.10
N ASN A 229 2.81 -11.90 8.49
CA ASN A 229 1.43 -12.18 8.86
C ASN A 229 1.03 -13.64 8.61
N ASN A 230 1.53 -14.23 7.53
CA ASN A 230 1.15 -15.57 7.08
C ASN A 230 2.11 -16.69 7.53
N ARG A 231 3.30 -16.33 8.03
CA ARG A 231 4.39 -17.25 8.39
C ARG A 231 3.93 -18.41 9.27
N SER A 232 3.15 -18.11 10.31
CA SER A 232 2.69 -19.14 11.25
C SER A 232 1.76 -20.17 10.60
N ASN A 233 0.98 -19.76 9.61
CA ASN A 233 0.08 -20.63 8.86
C ASN A 233 0.87 -21.48 7.87
N TRP A 234 1.79 -20.89 7.10
CA TRP A 234 2.62 -21.62 6.14
C TRP A 234 3.53 -22.66 6.80
N LEU A 235 4.05 -22.37 8.00
CA LEU A 235 4.82 -23.36 8.77
C LEU A 235 3.97 -24.55 9.25
N LYS A 236 2.67 -24.35 9.49
CA LYS A 236 1.75 -25.43 9.89
C LYS A 236 1.18 -26.19 8.70
N LYS A 237 0.94 -25.49 7.59
CA LYS A 237 0.38 -26.00 6.35
C LYS A 237 1.25 -25.49 5.20
N PRO A 238 2.24 -26.29 4.78
CA PRO A 238 3.09 -25.94 3.65
C PRO A 238 2.26 -25.60 2.42
N ASP A 239 2.67 -24.56 1.73
CA ASP A 239 1.95 -23.99 0.60
C ASP A 239 2.93 -23.80 -0.56
N ALA A 240 2.63 -24.41 -1.71
CA ALA A 240 3.55 -24.42 -2.85
C ALA A 240 3.78 -23.01 -3.42
N ASP A 241 2.76 -22.15 -3.36
CA ASP A 241 2.87 -20.75 -3.77
C ASP A 241 3.86 -20.00 -2.85
N SER A 242 3.86 -20.28 -1.54
CA SER A 242 4.84 -19.73 -0.60
C SER A 242 6.28 -20.22 -0.85
N ASP A 243 6.47 -21.49 -1.20
CA ASP A 243 7.79 -22.03 -1.54
C ASP A 243 8.37 -21.36 -2.80
N ASP A 244 7.54 -21.20 -3.83
CA ASP A 244 7.92 -20.49 -5.05
C ASP A 244 8.25 -19.01 -4.79
N LEU A 245 7.49 -18.36 -3.91
CA LEU A 245 7.78 -17.00 -3.45
C LEU A 245 9.19 -16.91 -2.84
N PHE A 246 9.52 -17.77 -1.87
CA PHE A 246 10.84 -17.75 -1.22
C PHE A 246 11.98 -18.06 -2.19
N ARG A 247 11.76 -19.00 -3.13
CA ARG A 247 12.74 -19.32 -4.18
C ARG A 247 13.03 -18.10 -5.06
N MET A 248 12.01 -17.38 -5.50
CA MET A 248 12.19 -16.16 -6.30
C MET A 248 12.90 -15.04 -5.52
N VAL A 249 12.57 -14.84 -4.25
CA VAL A 249 13.29 -13.87 -3.39
C VAL A 249 14.76 -14.24 -3.30
N ALA A 250 15.09 -15.52 -3.11
CA ALA A 250 16.47 -15.99 -3.06
C ALA A 250 17.21 -15.79 -4.40
N GLU A 251 16.55 -16.03 -5.53
CA GLU A 251 17.12 -15.77 -6.86
C GLU A 251 17.48 -14.28 -7.04
N VAL A 252 16.58 -13.35 -6.69
CA VAL A 252 16.88 -11.91 -6.74
C VAL A 252 18.01 -11.53 -5.78
N PHE A 253 18.03 -12.10 -4.58
CA PHE A 253 19.10 -11.87 -3.62
C PHE A 253 20.48 -12.34 -4.14
N ILE A 254 20.54 -13.50 -4.81
CA ILE A 254 21.77 -13.99 -5.42
C ILE A 254 22.27 -13.05 -6.53
N LEU A 255 21.37 -12.53 -7.36
CA LEU A 255 21.70 -11.55 -8.40
C LEU A 255 22.29 -10.27 -7.79
N TRP A 256 21.65 -9.75 -6.74
CA TRP A 256 22.16 -8.62 -5.97
C TRP A 256 23.53 -8.91 -5.36
N CYS A 257 23.75 -10.06 -4.73
CA CYS A 257 25.05 -10.40 -4.17
C CYS A 257 26.19 -10.42 -5.21
N LYS A 258 25.89 -10.89 -6.43
CA LYS A 258 26.88 -11.03 -7.51
C LYS A 258 27.19 -9.73 -8.23
N SER A 259 26.19 -8.88 -8.48
CA SER A 259 26.39 -7.62 -9.19
C SER A 259 26.93 -6.52 -8.27
N HIS A 260 28.07 -5.93 -8.63
CA HIS A 260 28.62 -4.78 -7.91
C HIS A 260 27.75 -3.53 -8.11
N ASN A 261 27.29 -3.29 -9.35
CA ASN A 261 26.45 -2.14 -9.68
C ASN A 261 25.11 -2.21 -8.96
N PHE A 262 24.50 -3.39 -8.88
CA PHE A 262 23.24 -3.56 -8.16
C PHE A 262 23.38 -3.22 -6.66
N LYS A 263 24.43 -3.72 -5.99
CA LYS A 263 24.71 -3.35 -4.59
C LYS A 263 24.94 -1.86 -4.40
N ARG A 264 25.69 -1.25 -5.33
CA ARG A 264 25.99 0.18 -5.28
C ARG A 264 24.71 1.01 -5.41
N GLU A 265 23.87 0.73 -6.39
CA GLU A 265 22.63 1.48 -6.60
C GLU A 265 21.61 1.26 -5.49
N GLU A 266 21.58 0.07 -4.88
CA GLU A 266 20.80 -0.19 -3.68
C GLU A 266 21.25 0.71 -2.52
N GLN A 267 22.56 0.78 -2.27
CA GLN A 267 23.13 1.63 -1.24
C GLN A 267 22.87 3.13 -1.51
N ASN A 268 22.97 3.55 -2.77
CA ASN A 268 22.61 4.92 -3.19
C ASN A 268 21.14 5.21 -2.89
N PHE A 269 20.25 4.28 -3.24
CA PHE A 269 18.82 4.43 -3.03
C PHE A 269 18.47 4.57 -1.54
N VAL A 270 19.08 3.75 -0.69
CA VAL A 270 18.91 3.81 0.78
C VAL A 270 19.36 5.15 1.34
N ILE A 271 20.53 5.65 0.92
CA ILE A 271 21.08 6.93 1.41
C ILE A 271 20.21 8.10 0.95
N GLN A 272 19.86 8.16 -0.34
CA GLN A 272 19.10 9.26 -0.92
C GLN A 272 17.68 9.38 -0.34
N ASN A 273 17.10 8.27 0.12
CA ASN A 273 15.76 8.24 0.68
C ASN A 273 15.75 8.08 2.20
N GLU A 274 16.90 8.21 2.86
CA GLU A 274 17.05 8.14 4.32
C GLU A 274 16.38 6.89 4.94
N ILE A 275 16.50 5.76 4.24
CA ILE A 275 15.78 4.55 4.61
C ILE A 275 16.44 3.91 5.83
N ASN A 276 15.67 3.80 6.92
CA ASN A 276 16.10 3.06 8.10
C ASN A 276 15.77 1.56 7.97
N ASN A 277 16.71 0.78 7.46
CA ASN A 277 16.54 -0.68 7.29
C ASN A 277 16.22 -1.41 8.60
N LEU A 278 16.64 -0.88 9.76
CA LEU A 278 16.32 -1.47 11.06
C LEU A 278 14.87 -1.22 11.47
N ALA A 279 14.25 -0.13 11.00
CA ALA A 279 12.85 0.18 11.30
C ALA A 279 11.87 -0.84 10.69
N PHE A 280 12.25 -1.50 9.58
CA PHE A 280 11.46 -2.60 9.00
C PHE A 280 11.50 -3.86 9.85
N LEU A 281 12.61 -4.13 10.56
CA LEU A 281 12.78 -5.30 11.43
C LEU A 281 12.14 -5.09 12.80
N THR A 282 12.21 -3.87 13.33
CA THR A 282 11.53 -3.47 14.56
C THR A 282 10.11 -3.01 14.21
N GLY A 283 9.29 -3.91 13.67
CA GLY A 283 7.88 -3.63 13.44
C GLY A 283 7.29 -2.91 14.65
N ASN A 284 6.74 -1.71 14.46
CA ASN A 284 6.21 -0.85 15.51
C ASN A 284 5.50 -1.68 16.60
N ASN A 285 6.21 -1.95 17.69
CA ASN A 285 5.74 -2.66 18.88
C ASN A 285 4.81 -1.74 19.69
N LYS A 286 3.75 -1.24 19.05
CA LYS A 286 2.65 -0.51 19.71
C LYS A 286 1.36 -1.33 19.74
N SER A 287 1.46 -2.67 19.75
CA SER A 287 0.31 -3.56 19.93
C SER A 287 0.39 -4.43 21.20
N LYS A 288 1.18 -4.02 22.20
CA LYS A 288 1.11 -4.58 23.55
C LYS A 288 1.21 -3.47 24.60
N MET A 289 0.14 -2.70 24.73
CA MET A 289 -0.28 -2.20 26.04
C MET A 289 -1.64 -2.82 26.33
N SER A 290 -1.60 -3.96 27.00
CA SER A 290 -2.66 -4.48 27.85
C SER A 290 -1.95 -5.09 29.05
#